data_AF-A0A965YM52-F1
#
_entry.id   AF-A0A965YM52-F1
#
_cell.length_a   1.000
_cell.length_b   1.000
_cell.length_c   1.000
_cell.angle_alpha   90.00
_cell.angle_beta   90.00
_cell.angle_gamma   90.00
#
_symmetry.space_group_name_H-M   'P 1'
#
loop_
_entity.id
_entity.type
_entity.pdbx_description
1 polymer ?
#
loop_
_entity_poly.entity_id
_entity_poly.type
_entity_poly.pdbx_seq_one_letter_code
_entity_poly.pdbx_strand_id
1 'polypeptide(L)'
;MDKDREEQIIAEFHSMWDEFPGVARLIHKSHRVLAANQKAVSQGLEAGQICAKMGAPESHKGCMMAEAMKLKEGKMDRPSEQKVRGWLPVKDEDEVVVHFSMVLPEQMD
;
A
#
# COMPACT_ATOMS: atom_id res chain seq x y z
N MET A 1 17.46 -1.56 4.80
CA MET A 1 17.09 -0.52 5.77
C MET A 1 17.49 -0.99 7.16
N ASP A 2 18.09 -0.13 7.98
CA ASP A 2 18.33 -0.45 9.39
C ASP A 2 17.03 -0.33 10.22
N LYS A 3 17.08 -0.83 11.46
CA LYS A 3 15.90 -0.92 12.31
C LYS A 3 15.35 0.44 12.73
N ASP A 4 16.22 1.41 13.02
CA ASP A 4 15.80 2.72 13.50
C ASP A 4 15.08 3.48 12.38
N ARG A 5 15.58 3.37 11.14
CA ARG A 5 14.91 3.97 9.98
C ARG A 5 13.58 3.28 9.66
N GLU A 6 13.51 1.96 9.79
CA GLU A 6 12.26 1.22 9.63
C GLU A 6 11.19 1.72 10.61
N GLU A 7 11.53 1.89 11.89
CA GLU A 7 10.62 2.40 12.92
C GLU A 7 10.15 3.83 12.62
N GLN A 8 11.03 4.70 12.12
CA GLN A 8 10.67 6.06 11.71
C GLN A 8 9.67 6.07 10.56
N ILE A 9 9.90 5.30 9.50
CA ILE A 9 8.98 5.26 8.33
C ILE A 9 7.64 4.65 8.73
N ILE A 10 7.63 3.66 9.64
CA ILE A 10 6.39 3.12 10.20
C ILE A 10 5.61 4.23 10.93
N ALA A 11 6.28 5.05 11.75
CA ALA A 11 5.64 6.17 12.44
C ALA A 11 5.11 7.24 11.46
N GLU A 12 5.90 7.61 10.44
CA GLU A 12 5.49 8.53 9.37
C GLU A 12 4.29 7.99 8.60
N PHE A 13 4.27 6.69 8.31
CA PHE A 13 3.14 6.02 7.67
C PHE A 13 1.86 6.17 8.50
N HIS A 14 1.90 5.83 9.79
CA HIS A 14 0.73 5.96 10.66
C HIS A 14 0.25 7.41 10.77
N SER A 15 1.17 8.37 10.87
CA SER A 15 0.84 9.80 10.91
C SER A 15 0.09 10.29 9.66
N MET A 16 0.31 9.67 8.49
CA MET A 16 -0.32 10.09 7.24
C MET A 16 -1.53 9.25 6.84
N TRP A 17 -1.53 7.96 7.17
CA TRP A 17 -2.43 6.99 6.54
C TRP A 17 -3.47 6.37 7.48
N ASP A 18 -3.39 6.59 8.80
CA ASP A 18 -4.35 5.99 9.74
C ASP A 18 -5.77 6.51 9.55
N GLU A 19 -5.92 7.80 9.24
CA GLU A 19 -7.21 8.44 8.95
C GLU A 19 -7.60 8.40 7.46
N PHE A 20 -6.78 7.77 6.61
CA PHE A 20 -7.09 7.64 5.19
C PHE A 20 -8.36 6.77 5.02
N PRO A 21 -9.39 7.22 4.26
CA PRO A 21 -10.67 6.51 4.16
C PRO A 21 -10.58 5.16 3.43
N GLY A 22 -9.48 4.92 2.72
CA GLY A 22 -9.18 3.64 2.07
C GLY A 22 -8.28 2.73 2.88
N VAL A 23 -7.97 1.58 2.30
CA VAL A 23 -6.94 0.67 2.78
C VAL A 23 -5.58 1.22 2.38
N ALA A 24 -4.63 1.30 3.31
CA ALA A 24 -3.25 1.65 3.03
C ALA A 24 -2.30 0.69 3.76
N ARG A 25 -1.21 0.32 3.09
CA ARG A 25 -0.16 -0.55 3.64
C ARG A 25 1.21 -0.06 3.19
N LEU A 26 2.15 -0.01 4.12
CA LEU A 26 3.56 0.16 3.83
C LEU A 26 4.18 -1.22 3.56
N ILE A 27 4.80 -1.39 2.40
CA ILE A 27 5.30 -2.68 1.93
C ILE A 27 6.78 -2.54 1.57
N HIS A 28 7.61 -3.43 2.12
CA HIS A 28 9.01 -3.56 1.75
C HIS A 28 9.16 -4.30 0.42
N LYS A 29 10.25 -4.07 -0.32
CA LYS A 29 10.55 -4.71 -1.62
C LYS A 29 10.54 -6.24 -1.57
N SER A 30 10.73 -6.83 -0.38
CA SER A 30 10.59 -8.28 -0.13
C SER A 30 9.14 -8.76 -0.02
N HIS A 31 8.16 -7.92 -0.32
CA HIS A 31 6.71 -8.14 -0.18
C HIS A 31 6.21 -8.22 1.27
N ARG A 32 7.08 -8.02 2.27
CA ARG A 32 6.66 -7.94 3.67
C ARG A 32 5.91 -6.64 3.91
N VAL A 33 4.72 -6.73 4.50
CA VAL A 33 3.99 -5.57 5.01
C VAL A 33 4.68 -5.10 6.30
N LEU A 34 5.12 -3.86 6.32
CA LEU A 34 5.77 -3.23 7.48
C LEU A 34 4.74 -2.59 8.41
N ALA A 35 3.74 -1.92 7.83
CA ALA A 35 2.64 -1.28 8.54
C ALA A 35 1.36 -1.32 7.72
N ALA A 36 0.22 -1.24 8.40
CA ALA A 36 -1.11 -1.24 7.80
C ALA A 36 -2.00 -0.27 8.58
N ASN A 37 -2.81 0.53 7.88
CA ASN A 37 -3.71 1.46 8.55
C ASN A 37 -4.91 0.74 9.17
N GLN A 38 -5.69 1.44 10.01
CA GLN A 38 -6.82 0.84 10.72
C GLN A 38 -7.83 0.17 9.78
N LYS A 39 -8.11 0.79 8.62
CA LYS A 39 -9.01 0.22 7.61
C LYS A 39 -8.47 -1.09 7.03
N ALA A 40 -7.17 -1.16 6.74
CA ALA A 40 -6.50 -2.37 6.27
C ALA A 40 -6.58 -3.50 7.31
N VAL A 41 -6.27 -3.18 8.57
CA VAL A 41 -6.33 -4.14 9.69
C VAL A 41 -7.75 -4.68 9.87
N SER A 42 -8.79 -3.83 9.78
CA SER A 42 -10.19 -4.26 9.86
C SER A 42 -10.62 -5.26 8.76
N GLN A 43 -9.81 -5.38 7.70
CA GLN A 43 -10.00 -6.31 6.59
C GLN A 43 -9.02 -7.49 6.64
N GLY A 44 -8.32 -7.69 7.75
CA GLY A 44 -7.36 -8.77 7.95
C GLY A 44 -6.03 -8.60 7.21
N LEU A 45 -5.70 -7.36 6.81
CA LEU A 45 -4.43 -7.01 6.17
C LEU A 45 -3.51 -6.37 7.21
N GLU A 46 -2.59 -7.17 7.76
CA GLU A 46 -1.78 -6.82 8.92
C GLU A 46 -0.28 -6.75 8.60
N ALA A 47 0.48 -6.10 9.48
CA ALA A 47 1.93 -6.08 9.43
C ALA A 47 2.54 -7.49 9.59
N GLY A 48 3.73 -7.69 9.04
CA GLY A 48 4.47 -8.97 9.09
C GLY A 48 4.05 -10.00 8.04
N GLN A 49 2.87 -9.84 7.43
CA GLN A 49 2.38 -10.73 6.38
C GLN A 49 3.06 -10.44 5.01
N ILE A 50 3.00 -11.42 4.09
CA ILE A 50 3.50 -11.26 2.72
C ILE A 50 2.34 -10.81 1.82
N CYS A 51 2.46 -9.64 1.20
CA CYS A 51 1.36 -9.01 0.47
C CYS A 51 0.81 -9.89 -0.66
N ALA A 52 1.68 -10.59 -1.40
CA ALA A 52 1.31 -11.50 -2.49
C ALA A 52 0.58 -12.77 -2.04
N LYS A 53 0.58 -13.08 -0.73
CA LYS A 53 -0.17 -14.20 -0.13
C LYS A 53 -1.51 -13.77 0.47
N MET A 54 -1.83 -12.48 0.43
CA MET A 54 -3.10 -11.96 0.94
C MET A 54 -4.18 -12.02 -0.15
N GLY A 55 -5.35 -12.55 0.20
CA GLY A 55 -6.46 -12.73 -0.73
C GLY A 55 -6.19 -13.80 -1.79
N ALA A 56 -7.02 -13.84 -2.83
CA ALA A 56 -6.84 -14.76 -3.95
C ALA A 56 -5.62 -14.34 -4.82
N PRO A 57 -4.79 -15.27 -5.32
CA PRO A 57 -3.65 -14.96 -6.20
C PRO A 57 -4.01 -14.04 -7.38
N GLU A 58 -5.19 -14.19 -7.94
CA GLU A 58 -5.73 -13.41 -9.06
C GLU A 58 -5.88 -11.92 -8.71
N SER A 59 -6.04 -11.60 -7.42
CA SER A 59 -6.11 -10.21 -6.93
C SER A 59 -4.80 -9.45 -7.15
N HIS A 60 -3.69 -10.18 -7.32
CA HIS A 60 -2.36 -9.62 -7.61
C HIS A 60 -2.05 -9.56 -9.11
N LYS A 61 -2.96 -10.01 -9.99
CA LYS A 61 -2.82 -9.82 -11.43
C LYS A 61 -2.77 -8.32 -11.73
N GLY A 62 -1.72 -7.90 -12.42
CA GLY A 62 -1.47 -6.48 -12.73
C GLY A 62 -0.91 -5.68 -11.55
N CYS A 63 -0.33 -6.31 -10.53
CA CYS A 63 0.39 -5.60 -9.48
C CYS A 63 1.52 -4.73 -10.09
N MET A 64 1.47 -3.42 -9.86
CA MET A 64 2.47 -2.47 -10.38
C MET A 64 3.58 -2.12 -9.38
N MET A 65 3.65 -2.80 -8.23
CA MET A 65 4.66 -2.54 -7.19
C MET A 65 6.09 -2.55 -7.74
N ALA A 66 6.45 -3.59 -8.50
CA ALA A 66 7.80 -3.71 -9.05
C ALA A 66 8.14 -2.57 -10.03
N GLU A 67 7.16 -2.16 -10.84
CA GLU A 67 7.32 -1.07 -11.80
C GLU A 67 7.43 0.28 -11.09
N ALA A 68 6.55 0.56 -10.13
CA ALA A 68 6.56 1.77 -9.32
C ALA A 68 7.91 1.97 -8.62
N MET A 69 8.43 0.91 -7.96
CA MET A 69 9.73 0.96 -7.31
C MET A 69 10.88 1.13 -8.31
N LYS A 70 10.86 0.41 -9.44
CA LYS A 70 11.90 0.52 -10.47
C LYS A 70 12.01 1.94 -11.05
N LEU A 71 10.87 2.57 -11.31
CA LEU A 71 10.81 3.91 -11.91
C LEU A 71 10.85 5.04 -10.88
N LYS A 72 10.71 4.71 -9.58
CA LYS A 72 10.54 5.68 -8.48
C LYS A 72 9.41 6.67 -8.75
N GLU A 73 8.33 6.16 -9.33
CA GLU A 73 7.16 6.95 -9.75
C GLU A 73 5.89 6.29 -9.20
N GLY A 74 4.94 7.11 -8.74
CA GLY A 74 3.63 6.63 -8.34
C GLY A 74 2.90 5.98 -9.52
N LYS A 75 2.38 4.77 -9.31
CA LYS A 75 1.51 4.07 -10.27
C LYS A 75 0.11 3.96 -9.70
N MET A 76 -0.90 4.01 -10.58
CA MET A 76 -2.30 3.86 -10.21
C MET A 76 -3.03 3.10 -11.31
N ASP A 77 -3.99 2.28 -10.92
CA ASP A 77 -4.97 1.72 -11.83
C ASP A 77 -6.38 1.78 -11.23
N ARG A 78 -7.36 1.41 -12.05
CA ARG A 78 -8.78 1.38 -11.69
C ARG A 78 -9.32 -0.03 -11.97
N PRO A 79 -9.22 -0.98 -11.01
CA PRO A 79 -9.66 -2.36 -11.22
C PRO A 79 -11.17 -2.51 -11.45
N SER A 80 -11.96 -1.49 -11.10
CA SER A 80 -13.39 -1.39 -11.39
C SER A 80 -13.82 0.07 -11.38
N GLU A 81 -14.98 0.40 -11.95
CA GLU A 81 -15.53 1.77 -11.91
C GLU A 81 -15.52 2.40 -10.51
N GLN A 82 -15.83 1.63 -9.47
CA GLN A 82 -15.92 2.16 -8.12
C GLN A 82 -14.64 2.03 -7.29
N LYS A 83 -13.50 1.61 -7.86
CA LYS A 83 -12.30 1.33 -7.07
C LYS A 83 -11.05 1.80 -7.76
N VAL A 84 -10.23 2.54 -7.03
CA VAL A 84 -8.87 2.89 -7.43
C VAL A 84 -7.87 2.23 -6.48
N ARG A 85 -6.70 1.90 -6.99
CA ARG A 85 -5.56 1.45 -6.18
C ARG A 85 -4.28 2.04 -6.75
N GLY A 86 -3.29 2.24 -5.88
CA GLY A 86 -2.03 2.82 -6.29
C GLY A 86 -0.86 2.35 -5.46
N TRP A 87 0.32 2.49 -6.05
CA TRP A 87 1.62 2.12 -5.51
C TRP A 87 2.48 3.37 -5.52
N LEU A 88 2.79 3.90 -4.34
CA LEU A 88 3.51 5.14 -4.14
C LEU A 88 4.87 4.83 -3.51
N PRO A 89 5.98 4.84 -4.26
CA PRO A 89 7.31 4.74 -3.69
C PRO A 89 7.50 5.83 -2.64
N VAL A 90 8.10 5.49 -1.49
CA VAL A 90 8.40 6.48 -0.47
C VAL A 90 9.63 7.27 -0.90
N LYS A 91 9.55 8.60 -0.83
CA LYS A 91 10.62 9.49 -1.27
C LYS A 91 11.89 9.19 -0.46
N ASP A 92 13.02 9.13 -1.14
CA ASP A 92 14.35 8.84 -0.57
C ASP A 92 14.48 7.44 0.07
N GLU A 93 13.49 6.56 -0.14
CA GLU A 93 13.44 5.20 0.41
C GLU A 93 13.21 4.14 -0.68
N ASP A 94 14.31 3.62 -1.23
CA ASP A 94 14.29 2.74 -2.41
C ASP A 94 13.67 1.36 -2.16
N GLU A 95 13.45 0.99 -0.89
CA GLU A 95 13.01 -0.35 -0.51
C GLU A 95 11.56 -0.42 -0.06
N VAL A 96 10.84 0.71 -0.03
CA VAL A 96 9.46 0.75 0.49
C VAL A 96 8.48 1.47 -0.44
N VAL A 97 7.26 0.96 -0.45
CA VAL A 97 6.13 1.48 -1.24
C VAL A 97 4.87 1.49 -0.39
N VAL A 98 4.07 2.55 -0.49
CA VAL A 98 2.70 2.53 0.02
C VAL A 98 1.79 1.97 -1.06
N HIS A 99 1.12 0.86 -0.75
CA HIS A 99 0.04 0.33 -1.58
C HIS A 99 -1.29 0.69 -0.94
N PHE A 100 -2.08 1.50 -1.62
CA PHE A 100 -3.40 1.90 -1.16
C PHE A 100 -4.50 1.44 -2.12
N SER A 101 -5.72 1.32 -1.61
CA SER A 101 -6.92 1.21 -2.42
C SER A 101 -8.10 1.89 -1.74
N MET A 102 -8.97 2.51 -2.51
CA MET A 102 -10.17 3.14 -2.00
C MET A 102 -11.35 2.94 -2.95
N VAL A 103 -12.54 2.93 -2.36
CA VAL A 103 -13.80 2.96 -3.11
C VAL A 103 -14.10 4.42 -3.42
N LEU A 104 -14.43 4.70 -4.69
CA LEU A 104 -14.88 6.02 -5.09
C LEU A 104 -16.34 6.20 -4.65
N PRO A 105 -16.70 7.34 -4.03
CA PRO A 105 -18.10 7.64 -3.76
C PRO A 105 -18.88 7.70 -5.07
N GLU A 106 -20.18 7.42 -5.00
CA GLU A 106 -21.07 7.64 -6.14
C GLU A 106 -21.04 9.12 -6.55
N GLN A 107 -21.07 9.36 -7.85
CA GLN A 107 -21.14 10.70 -8.38
C GLN A 107 -22.52 11.25 -8.00
N MET A 108 -22.55 12.31 -7.19
CA MET A 108 -23.78 13.00 -6.88
C MET A 108 -24.12 13.89 -8.08
N ASP A 109 -25.25 13.61 -8.73
CA ASP A 109 -25.81 14.42 -9.82
C ASP A 109 -26.25 15.82 -9.36
#